data_AF-A0A1M3BNC8-F1
#
_entry.id   AF-A0A1M3BNC8-F1
#
_cell.length_a   1.000
_cell.length_b   1.000
_cell.length_c   1.000
_cell.angle_alpha   90.00
_cell.angle_beta   90.00
_cell.angle_gamma   90.00
#
_symmetry.space_group_name_H-M   'P 1'
#
loop_
_entity.id
_entity.type
_entity.pdbx_description
1 polymer ?
#
loop_
_entity_poly.entity_id
_entity_poly.type
_entity_poly.pdbx_seq_one_letter_code
_entity_poly.pdbx_strand_id
1 'polypeptide(L)'
;MAVLGVAAGRTAIGVGALLATRPALKVLGFDASDTSARSLARIAGGRDIAIGLLTFAARDDREALREVTAVAAAVDLGDAIVFGIAGRDPAAGRAAVQGVLSGGAAAAIGAWAIRRFS
;
A
#
# COMPACT_ATOMS: atom_id res chain seq x y z
N MET A 1 -0.35 -19.77 5.51
CA MET A 1 0.97 -19.14 5.79
C MET A 1 1.24 -17.91 4.92
N ALA A 2 1.22 -17.99 3.59
CA ALA A 2 1.50 -16.83 2.72
C ALA A 2 0.57 -15.62 2.97
N VAL A 3 -0.72 -15.86 3.16
CA VAL A 3 -1.73 -14.81 3.43
C VAL A 3 -1.43 -14.04 4.73
N LEU A 4 -1.04 -14.74 5.79
CA LEU A 4 -0.68 -14.13 7.07
C LEU A 4 0.59 -13.30 6.96
N GLY A 5 1.56 -13.73 6.14
CA GLY A 5 2.76 -12.96 5.83
C GLY A 5 2.44 -11.66 5.10
N VAL A 6 1.52 -11.69 4.13
CA VAL A 6 1.05 -10.50 3.39
C VAL A 6 0.31 -9.54 4.33
N ALA A 7 -0.61 -10.07 5.16
CA ALA A 7 -1.33 -9.30 6.15
C ALA A 7 -0.39 -8.63 7.15
N ALA A 8 0.56 -9.38 7.72
CA ALA A 8 1.58 -8.87 8.64
C ALA A 8 2.45 -7.79 7.99
N GLY A 9 2.92 -8.05 6.76
CA GLY A 9 3.75 -7.11 6.01
C GLY A 9 3.05 -5.79 5.76
N ARG A 10 1.80 -5.83 5.28
CA ARG A 10 1.01 -4.61 5.05
C ARG A 10 0.73 -3.86 6.35
N THR A 11 0.34 -4.56 7.42
CA THR A 11 0.15 -3.92 8.72
C THR A 11 1.45 -3.26 9.21
N ALA A 12 2.59 -3.91 9.07
CA ALA A 12 3.89 -3.36 9.47
C ALA A 12 4.27 -2.12 8.65
N ILE A 13 4.06 -2.14 7.32
CA ILE A 13 4.26 -0.97 6.46
C ILE A 13 3.36 0.19 6.91
N GLY A 14 2.08 -0.09 7.16
CA GLY A 14 1.13 0.92 7.60
C GLY A 14 1.48 1.53 8.96
N VAL A 15 1.91 0.70 9.92
CA VAL A 15 2.44 1.17 11.22
C VAL A 15 3.69 2.04 11.03
N GLY A 16 4.61 1.63 10.16
CA GLY A 16 5.79 2.41 9.81
C GLY A 16 5.43 3.77 9.21
N ALA A 17 4.49 3.82 8.28
CA ALA A 17 4.02 5.07 7.68
C ALA A 17 3.29 5.97 8.69
N LEU A 18 2.55 5.39 9.64
CA LEU A 18 1.80 6.12 10.65
C LEU A 18 2.69 6.69 11.78
N LEU A 19 3.56 5.85 12.35
CA LEU A 19 4.36 6.18 13.54
C LEU A 19 5.77 6.69 13.18
N ALA A 20 6.37 6.18 12.10
CA ALA A 20 7.69 6.54 11.60
C ALA A 20 7.61 7.29 10.25
N THR A 21 6.62 8.17 10.11
CA THR A 21 6.30 8.87 8.85
C THR A 21 7.49 9.58 8.22
N ARG A 22 8.30 10.30 9.02
CA ARG A 22 9.45 11.07 8.51
C ARG A 22 10.54 10.15 7.91
N PRO A 23 11.02 9.11 8.62
CA PRO A 23 11.88 8.10 8.03
C PRO A 23 11.28 7.45 6.77
N ALA A 24 10.00 7.07 6.81
CA ALA A 24 9.32 6.43 5.68
C ALA A 24 9.32 7.31 4.42
N LEU A 25 8.96 8.59 4.57
CA LEU A 25 8.98 9.56 3.48
C LEU A 25 10.39 9.75 2.89
N LYS A 26 11.43 9.84 3.73
CA LYS A 26 12.82 9.95 3.26
C LYS A 26 13.25 8.75 2.41
N VAL A 27 12.91 7.54 2.84
CA VAL A 27 13.22 6.30 2.09
C VAL A 27 12.51 6.28 0.73
N LEU A 28 11.30 6.81 0.70
CA LEU A 28 10.48 6.95 -0.51
C LEU A 28 10.85 8.17 -1.37
N GLY A 29 11.86 8.96 -0.99
CA GLY A 29 12.32 10.12 -1.74
C GLY A 29 11.41 11.35 -1.66
N PHE A 30 10.48 11.40 -0.70
CA PHE A 30 9.64 12.56 -0.42
C PHE A 30 10.31 13.56 0.53
N ASP A 31 9.92 14.83 0.41
CA ASP A 31 10.26 15.83 1.40
C ASP A 31 9.49 15.59 2.72
N ALA A 32 10.22 15.11 3.73
CA ALA A 32 9.66 14.81 5.04
C ALA A 32 9.33 16.08 5.87
N SER A 33 9.71 17.27 5.41
CA SER A 33 9.35 18.55 6.04
C SER A 33 7.93 19.00 5.68
N ASP A 34 7.43 18.58 4.51
CA ASP A 34 6.08 18.90 4.05
C ASP A 34 5.02 18.28 4.98
N THR A 35 4.07 19.12 5.40
CA THR A 35 2.96 18.73 6.26
C THR A 35 1.90 17.93 5.49
N SER A 36 1.70 18.25 4.21
CA SER A 36 0.76 17.54 3.34
C SER A 36 1.23 16.12 3.08
N ALA A 37 2.49 15.94 2.65
CA ALA A 37 3.10 14.62 2.48
C ALA A 37 3.03 13.77 3.75
N ARG A 38 3.30 14.35 4.94
CA ARG A 38 3.18 13.63 6.22
C ARG A 38 1.75 13.21 6.55
N SER A 39 0.78 14.08 6.28
CA SER A 39 -0.62 13.78 6.56
C SER A 39 -1.14 12.68 5.64
N LEU A 40 -0.82 12.76 4.34
CA LEU A 40 -1.17 11.73 3.35
C LEU A 40 -0.52 10.38 3.67
N ALA A 41 0.77 10.37 4.04
CA ALA A 41 1.46 9.15 4.43
C ALA A 41 0.85 8.47 5.67
N ARG A 42 0.37 9.25 6.65
CA ARG A 42 -0.33 8.71 7.82
C ARG A 42 -1.71 8.15 7.47
N ILE A 43 -2.45 8.83 6.60
CA ILE A 43 -3.75 8.34 6.11
C ILE A 43 -3.56 7.02 5.35
N ALA A 44 -2.60 6.97 4.42
CA ALA A 44 -2.23 5.75 3.71
C ALA A 44 -1.80 4.64 4.69
N GLY A 45 -1.00 4.97 5.70
CA GLY A 45 -0.60 4.04 6.74
C GLY A 45 -1.78 3.47 7.54
N GLY A 46 -2.74 4.32 7.94
CA GLY A 46 -3.95 3.88 8.62
C GLY A 46 -4.81 2.94 7.77
N ARG A 47 -4.95 3.24 6.47
CA ARG A 47 -5.63 2.38 5.49
C ARG A 47 -4.95 1.02 5.38
N ASP A 48 -3.62 0.98 5.30
CA ASP A 48 -2.87 -0.27 5.19
C ASP A 48 -2.97 -1.12 6.45
N ILE A 49 -2.96 -0.50 7.64
CA ILE A 49 -3.24 -1.19 8.91
C ILE A 49 -4.63 -1.82 8.86
N ALA A 50 -5.66 -1.05 8.50
CA ALA A 50 -7.04 -1.54 8.44
C ALA A 50 -7.19 -2.72 7.47
N ILE A 51 -6.64 -2.62 6.26
CA ILE A 51 -6.68 -3.70 5.27
C ILE A 51 -5.92 -4.93 5.76
N GLY A 52 -4.75 -4.75 6.38
CA GLY A 52 -3.98 -5.86 6.94
C GLY A 52 -4.73 -6.58 8.06
N LEU A 53 -5.37 -5.84 8.98
CA LEU A 53 -6.21 -6.40 10.05
C LEU A 53 -7.46 -7.10 9.51
N LEU A 54 -8.13 -6.53 8.50
CA LEU A 54 -9.25 -7.18 7.82
C LEU A 54 -8.81 -8.49 7.14
N THR A 55 -7.61 -8.51 6.55
CA THR A 55 -7.03 -9.73 5.96
C THR A 55 -6.77 -10.78 7.03
N PHE A 56 -6.32 -10.39 8.23
CA PHE A 56 -6.19 -11.30 9.36
C PHE A 56 -7.53 -11.83 9.86
N ALA A 57 -8.57 -10.98 9.90
CA ALA A 57 -9.91 -11.39 10.31
C ALA A 57 -10.54 -12.37 9.32
N ALA A 58 -10.33 -12.17 8.03
CA ALA A 58 -10.86 -13.01 6.96
C ALA A 58 -10.03 -14.27 6.66
N ARG A 59 -8.95 -14.55 7.41
CA ARG A 59 -7.96 -15.60 7.09
C ARG A 59 -8.54 -17.02 6.92
N ASP A 60 -9.64 -17.31 7.62
CA ASP A 60 -10.30 -18.62 7.65
C ASP A 60 -11.55 -18.66 6.75
N ASP A 61 -11.91 -17.54 6.10
CA ASP A 61 -13.02 -17.39 5.17
C ASP A 61 -12.50 -17.03 3.77
N ARG A 62 -12.57 -18.00 2.85
CA ARG A 62 -12.02 -17.83 1.49
C ARG A 62 -12.74 -16.76 0.69
N GLU A 63 -14.04 -16.57 0.88
CA GLU A 63 -14.82 -15.58 0.14
C GLU A 63 -14.46 -14.17 0.64
N ALA A 64 -14.52 -13.96 1.96
CA ALA A 64 -14.12 -12.70 2.57
C ALA A 64 -12.65 -12.36 2.27
N LEU A 65 -11.75 -13.36 2.28
CA LEU A 65 -10.34 -13.13 1.97
C LEU A 65 -10.14 -12.68 0.51
N ARG A 66 -10.90 -13.25 -0.42
CA ARG A 66 -10.89 -12.86 -1.83
C ARG A 66 -11.37 -11.42 -2.00
N GLU A 67 -12.45 -11.03 -1.31
CA GLU A 67 -12.96 -9.66 -1.34
C GLU A 67 -11.94 -8.66 -0.78
N VAL A 68 -11.38 -8.92 0.40
CA VAL A 68 -10.37 -8.05 1.01
C VAL A 68 -9.13 -7.94 0.12
N THR A 69 -8.72 -9.03 -0.53
CA THR A 69 -7.60 -9.03 -1.49
C THR A 69 -7.93 -8.19 -2.73
N ALA A 70 -9.18 -8.21 -3.21
CA ALA A 70 -9.62 -7.38 -4.33
C ALA A 70 -9.61 -5.89 -3.99
N VAL A 71 -10.12 -5.52 -2.82
CA VAL A 71 -10.08 -4.14 -2.31
C VAL A 71 -8.63 -3.67 -2.19
N ALA A 72 -7.77 -4.48 -1.58
CA ALA A 72 -6.34 -4.21 -1.48
C ALA A 72 -5.69 -3.95 -2.85
N ALA A 73 -5.92 -4.83 -3.83
CA ALA A 73 -5.33 -4.69 -5.15
C ALA A 73 -5.82 -3.41 -5.87
N ALA A 74 -7.09 -3.06 -5.70
CA ALA A 74 -7.66 -1.84 -6.27
C ALA A 74 -7.05 -0.58 -5.64
N VAL A 75 -6.82 -0.60 -4.32
CA VAL A 75 -6.13 0.48 -3.59
C VAL A 75 -4.70 0.65 -4.08
N ASP A 76 -3.93 -0.43 -4.17
CA ASP A 76 -2.53 -0.39 -4.64
C ASP A 76 -2.43 0.11 -6.09
N LEU A 77 -3.39 -0.28 -6.94
CA LEU A 77 -3.48 0.20 -8.32
C LEU A 77 -3.79 1.69 -8.37
N GLY A 78 -4.72 2.16 -7.55
CA GLY A 78 -5.05 3.58 -7.42
C GLY A 78 -3.83 4.40 -7.02
N ASP A 79 -3.07 3.94 -6.03
CA ASP A 79 -1.82 4.57 -5.61
C ASP A 79 -0.81 4.62 -6.78
N ALA A 80 -0.62 3.51 -7.50
CA ALA A 80 0.29 3.46 -8.66
C ALA A 80 -0.10 4.47 -9.75
N ILE A 81 -1.41 4.62 -10.01
CA ILE A 81 -1.92 5.62 -10.97
C ILE A 81 -1.63 7.03 -10.47
N VAL A 82 -1.88 7.33 -9.19
CA VAL A 82 -1.61 8.66 -8.60
C VAL A 82 -0.13 9.00 -8.72
N PHE A 83 0.76 8.05 -8.41
CA PHE A 83 2.20 8.23 -8.57
C PHE A 83 2.62 8.38 -10.03
N GLY A 84 1.97 7.67 -10.96
CA GLY A 84 2.21 7.82 -12.40
C GLY A 84 1.77 9.19 -12.93
N ILE A 85 0.66 9.73 -12.42
CA ILE A 85 0.21 11.09 -12.72
C ILE A 85 1.19 12.11 -12.15
N ALA A 86 1.58 11.95 -10.88
CA ALA A 86 2.53 12.83 -10.19
C ALA A 86 3.92 12.82 -10.84
N GLY A 87 4.33 11.71 -11.46
CA GLY A 87 5.59 11.61 -12.21
C GLY A 87 5.74 12.54 -13.40
N ARG A 88 4.67 13.26 -13.79
CA ARG A 88 4.75 14.37 -14.76
C ARG A 88 5.36 15.65 -14.18
N ASP A 89 5.38 15.78 -12.85
CA ASP A 89 6.03 16.87 -12.15
C ASP A 89 7.52 16.52 -11.93
N PRO A 90 8.46 17.34 -12.45
CA PRO A 90 9.89 17.17 -12.18
C PRO A 90 10.24 17.10 -10.69
N ALA A 91 9.43 17.73 -9.82
CA ALA A 91 9.61 17.71 -8.37
C ALA A 91 9.27 16.36 -7.73
N ALA A 92 8.49 15.50 -8.41
CA ALA A 92 8.10 14.20 -7.87
C ALA A 92 9.26 13.18 -7.88
N GLY A 93 10.23 13.36 -8.77
CA GLY A 93 11.52 12.66 -8.76
C GLY A 93 11.45 11.16 -8.51
N ARG A 94 12.22 10.68 -7.52
CA ARG A 94 12.32 9.26 -7.17
C ARG A 94 11.04 8.69 -6.54
N ALA A 95 10.24 9.53 -5.88
CA ALA A 95 9.01 9.10 -5.21
C ALA A 95 7.95 8.62 -6.22
N ALA A 96 7.83 9.30 -7.36
CA ALA A 96 6.96 8.88 -8.45
C ALA A 96 7.31 7.47 -8.96
N VAL A 97 8.59 7.23 -9.26
CA VAL A 97 9.05 5.93 -9.77
C VAL A 97 8.83 4.83 -8.73
N GLN A 98 9.21 5.08 -7.47
CA GLN A 98 9.05 4.09 -6.41
C GLN A 98 7.57 3.75 -6.17
N GLY A 99 6.69 4.75 -6.14
CA GLY A 99 5.26 4.54 -5.92
C GLY A 99 4.57 3.78 -7.07
N VAL A 100 4.93 4.06 -8.33
CA VAL A 100 4.44 3.28 -9.48
C VAL A 100 4.89 1.82 -9.37
N LEU A 101 6.18 1.59 -9.08
CA LEU A 101 6.72 0.24 -9.01
C LEU A 101 6.14 -0.56 -7.84
N SER A 102 6.07 0.02 -6.64
CA SER A 102 5.55 -0.68 -5.46
C SER A 102 4.05 -0.91 -5.56
N GLY A 103 3.27 0.12 -5.93
CA GLY A 103 1.82 -0.01 -6.08
C GLY A 103 1.44 -0.96 -7.23
N GLY A 104 2.13 -0.84 -8.37
CA GLY A 104 1.90 -1.71 -9.52
C GLY A 104 2.22 -3.17 -9.24
N ALA A 105 3.35 -3.45 -8.57
CA ALA A 105 3.70 -4.81 -8.17
C ALA A 105 2.70 -5.39 -7.17
N ALA A 106 2.29 -4.62 -6.16
CA ALA A 106 1.31 -5.05 -5.18
C ALA A 106 -0.07 -5.34 -5.80
N ALA A 107 -0.54 -4.47 -6.70
CA ALA A 107 -1.77 -4.67 -7.46
C ALA A 107 -1.72 -5.94 -8.33
N ALA A 108 -0.59 -6.19 -9.02
CA ALA A 108 -0.41 -7.38 -9.84
C ALA A 108 -0.42 -8.67 -9.00
N ILE A 109 0.26 -8.67 -7.85
CA ILE A 109 0.26 -9.79 -6.91
C ILE A 109 -1.16 -10.03 -6.36
N GLY A 110 -1.88 -8.97 -6.00
CA GLY A 110 -3.26 -9.05 -5.55
C GLY A 110 -4.19 -9.64 -6.62
N ALA A 111 -4.11 -9.15 -7.85
CA ALA A 111 -4.86 -9.69 -8.99
C ALA A 111 -4.56 -11.17 -9.26
N TRP A 112 -3.29 -11.57 -9.15
CA TRP A 112 -2.89 -12.97 -9.25
C TRP A 112 -3.46 -13.82 -8.11
N ALA A 113 -3.42 -13.32 -6.87
CA ALA A 113 -3.95 -14.02 -5.70
C ALA A 113 -5.48 -14.23 -5.82
N ILE A 114 -6.23 -13.23 -6.27
CA ILE A 114 -7.68 -13.33 -6.52
C ILE A 114 -7.99 -14.44 -7.51
N ARG A 115 -7.24 -14.50 -8.63
CA ARG A 115 -7.40 -15.56 -9.64
C ARG A 115 -7.16 -16.97 -9.10
N ARG A 116 -6.34 -17.09 -8.05
CA ARG A 116 -6.00 -18.37 -7.41
C ARG A 116 -6.99 -18.77 -6.31
N PHE A 117 -7.78 -17.82 -5.82
CA PHE A 117 -8.89 -18.08 -4.91
C PHE A 117 -10.19 -18.46 -5.64
N SER A 118 -10.28 -18.23 -6.95
CA SER A 118 -11.32 -18.78 -7.83
C SER A 118 -11.25 -20.30 -7.99
#